data_AF-A0A497IKG8-F1
#
_entry.id   AF-A0A497IKG8-F1
#
_cell.length_a   1.000
_cell.length_b   1.000
_cell.length_c   1.000
_cell.angle_alpha   90.00
_cell.angle_beta   90.00
_cell.angle_gamma   90.00
#
_symmetry.space_group_name_H-M   'P 1'
#
loop_
_entity.id
_entity.type
_entity.pdbx_description
1 polymer ?
#
loop_
_entity_poly.entity_id
_entity_poly.type
_entity_poly.pdbx_seq_one_letter_code
_entity_poly.pdbx_strand_id
1 'polypeptide(L)'
;MIEKMGNRKVENGRDDRQNWLGKHKVVTGNLILVIGFAVSVYIAYVLNSSIGIGILGIGILITVLIGGNVLSKDYGLTTGEVRRAIAVSCISVFFGLLAFGDNSTTNNKNLETIIENFWWIIITIIGFYFGGRSAEKMVESISEKWAKTLEDKVEKIEEELNELKNG
;
A
#
# COMPACT_ATOMS: atom_id res chain seq x y z
N MET A 1 -52.99 -25.85 1.65
CA MET A 1 -52.48 -24.69 0.87
C MET A 1 -52.28 -23.48 1.79
N ILE A 2 -51.46 -23.60 2.84
CA ILE A 2 -51.03 -22.47 3.69
C ILE A 2 -49.66 -22.83 4.27
N GLU A 3 -48.61 -22.74 3.47
CA GLU A 3 -47.24 -22.86 3.99
C GLU A 3 -46.26 -22.24 3.00
N LYS A 4 -45.73 -21.05 3.32
CA LYS A 4 -44.54 -20.35 2.77
C LYS A 4 -44.74 -18.84 2.61
N MET A 5 -45.03 -18.12 3.70
CA MET A 5 -44.87 -16.65 3.72
C MET A 5 -44.33 -16.14 5.06
N GLY A 6 -43.21 -16.70 5.53
CA GLY A 6 -42.75 -16.38 6.89
C GLY A 6 -41.24 -16.24 7.11
N ASN A 7 -40.38 -16.05 6.09
CA ASN A 7 -38.94 -15.99 6.39
C ASN A 7 -38.04 -15.08 5.52
N ARG A 8 -38.60 -14.10 4.80
CA ARG A 8 -37.82 -13.22 3.89
C ARG A 8 -37.51 -11.80 4.43
N LYS A 9 -37.50 -11.59 5.76
CA LYS A 9 -37.25 -10.25 6.34
C LYS A 9 -36.02 -10.10 7.26
N VAL A 10 -35.24 -11.16 7.50
CA VAL A 10 -34.15 -11.12 8.51
C VAL A 10 -32.75 -11.05 7.92
N GLU A 11 -32.60 -11.12 6.59
CA GLU A 11 -31.30 -11.13 5.91
C GLU A 11 -30.85 -9.72 5.48
N ASN A 12 -31.78 -8.83 5.13
CA ASN A 12 -31.48 -7.50 4.58
C ASN A 12 -30.94 -6.49 5.62
N GLY A 13 -31.12 -6.71 6.92
CA GLY A 13 -30.71 -5.77 7.98
C GLY A 13 -29.26 -5.93 8.47
N ARG A 14 -28.58 -7.03 8.13
CA ARG A 14 -27.19 -7.28 8.54
C ARG A 14 -26.18 -6.70 7.54
N ASP A 15 -26.47 -6.76 6.24
CA ASP A 15 -25.63 -6.17 5.20
C ASP A 15 -25.58 -4.64 5.25
N ASP A 16 -26.70 -3.98 5.53
CA ASP A 16 -26.75 -2.51 5.65
C ASP A 16 -25.94 -1.99 6.84
N ARG A 17 -25.92 -2.73 7.96
CA ARG A 17 -25.16 -2.35 9.16
C ARG A 17 -23.65 -2.56 8.96
N GLN A 18 -23.25 -3.61 8.25
CA GLN A 18 -21.84 -3.90 7.97
C GLN A 18 -21.26 -2.95 6.90
N ASN A 19 -22.06 -2.56 5.90
CA ASN A 19 -21.69 -1.53 4.93
C ASN A 19 -21.62 -0.12 5.56
N TRP A 20 -22.47 0.19 6.54
CA TRP A 20 -22.42 1.46 7.27
C TRP A 20 -21.18 1.57 8.18
N LEU A 21 -20.84 0.51 8.91
CA LEU A 21 -19.62 0.46 9.73
C LEU A 21 -18.33 0.48 8.88
N GLY A 22 -18.37 -0.14 7.69
CA GLY A 22 -17.27 -0.07 6.72
C GLY A 22 -17.06 1.35 6.17
N LYS A 23 -18.14 2.06 5.83
CA LYS A 23 -18.06 3.45 5.33
C LYS A 23 -17.47 4.42 6.35
N HIS A 24 -17.87 4.33 7.62
CA HIS A 24 -17.31 5.21 8.67
C HIS A 24 -15.81 5.00 8.89
N LYS A 25 -15.33 3.75 8.84
CA LYS A 25 -13.90 3.46 8.98
C LYS A 25 -13.06 4.08 7.87
N VAL A 26 -13.53 3.99 6.62
CA VAL A 26 -12.83 4.58 5.47
C VAL A 26 -12.81 6.10 5.54
N VAL A 27 -13.89 6.73 6.00
CA VAL A 27 -13.97 8.19 6.19
C VAL A 27 -13.01 8.65 7.28
N THR A 28 -12.96 7.97 8.43
CA THR A 28 -12.06 8.33 9.54
C THR A 28 -10.59 8.19 9.16
N GLY A 29 -10.21 7.12 8.45
CA GLY A 29 -8.84 6.94 7.99
C GLY A 29 -8.41 8.00 6.97
N ASN A 30 -9.29 8.37 6.04
CA ASN A 30 -9.00 9.44 5.09
C ASN A 30 -8.88 10.82 5.78
N LEU A 31 -9.69 11.08 6.80
CA LEU A 31 -9.61 12.32 7.57
C LEU A 31 -8.26 12.44 8.32
N ILE A 32 -7.81 11.34 8.94
CA ILE A 32 -6.49 11.26 9.58
C ILE A 32 -5.36 11.51 8.59
N LEU A 33 -5.44 10.94 7.38
CA LEU A 33 -4.46 11.18 6.32
C LEU A 33 -4.37 12.65 5.93
N VAL A 34 -5.51 13.29 5.67
CA VAL A 34 -5.56 14.71 5.27
C VAL A 34 -5.04 15.61 6.39
N ILE A 35 -5.44 15.37 7.64
CA ILE A 35 -5.00 16.16 8.79
C ILE A 35 -3.50 15.96 9.03
N GLY A 36 -3.01 14.72 9.08
CA GLY A 36 -1.59 14.45 9.30
C GLY A 36 -0.70 15.01 8.20
N PHE A 37 -1.16 14.97 6.94
CA PHE A 37 -0.47 15.62 5.82
C PHE A 37 -0.43 17.15 5.99
N ALA A 38 -1.58 17.77 6.29
CA ALA A 38 -1.66 19.21 6.50
C ALA A 38 -0.78 19.69 7.67
N VAL A 39 -0.78 18.96 8.78
CA VAL A 39 0.08 19.23 9.95
C VAL A 39 1.56 19.09 9.58
N SER A 40 1.94 18.04 8.84
CA SER A 40 3.32 17.83 8.39
C SER A 40 3.81 18.97 7.49
N VAL A 41 2.97 19.42 6.55
CA VAL A 41 3.27 20.57 5.68
C VAL A 41 3.37 21.86 6.48
N TYR A 42 2.45 22.08 7.42
CA TYR A 42 2.46 23.26 8.28
C TYR A 42 3.72 23.35 9.14
N ILE A 43 4.14 22.23 9.76
CA ILE A 43 5.37 22.15 10.55
C ILE A 43 6.60 22.49 9.68
N ALA A 44 6.66 21.94 8.47
CA ALA A 44 7.76 22.21 7.54
C ALA A 44 7.80 23.68 7.11
N TYR A 45 6.62 24.28 6.86
CA TYR A 45 6.49 25.69 6.53
C TYR A 45 6.97 26.59 7.68
N VAL A 46 6.67 26.26 8.94
CA VAL A 46 7.12 27.03 10.10
C VAL A 46 8.64 26.90 10.30
N LEU A 47 9.20 25.71 10.06
CA LEU A 47 10.62 25.44 10.31
C LEU A 47 11.57 26.07 9.27
N ASN A 48 11.09 26.48 8.08
CA ASN A 48 11.83 27.17 6.99
C ASN A 48 13.31 26.74 6.83
N SER A 49 13.59 25.46 7.06
CA SER A 49 14.93 24.90 7.13
C SER A 49 14.93 23.60 6.35
N SER A 50 16.07 23.26 5.74
CA SER A 50 16.28 21.98 5.06
C SER A 50 15.93 20.78 5.95
N ILE A 51 16.09 20.93 7.26
CA ILE A 51 15.69 19.93 8.28
C ILE A 51 14.16 19.73 8.30
N GLY A 52 13.39 20.82 8.15
CA GLY A 52 11.93 20.76 8.10
C GLY A 52 11.40 19.94 6.93
N ILE A 53 12.09 19.94 5.80
CA ILE A 53 11.74 19.14 4.61
C ILE A 53 11.96 17.64 4.87
N GLY A 54 13.02 17.28 5.61
CA GLY A 54 13.24 15.90 6.05
C GLY A 54 12.16 15.43 7.03
N ILE A 55 11.79 16.29 7.98
CA ILE A 55 10.71 16.03 8.95
C ILE A 55 9.36 15.86 8.23
N LEU A 56 9.09 16.64 7.18
CA LEU A 56 7.92 16.47 6.31
C LEU A 56 7.83 15.07 5.73
N GLY A 57 8.94 14.54 5.21
CA GLY A 57 8.99 13.19 4.66
C GLY A 57 8.65 12.12 5.69
N ILE A 58 9.28 12.19 6.86
CA ILE A 58 9.04 11.24 7.95
C ILE A 58 7.60 11.35 8.46
N GLY A 59 7.09 12.58 8.64
CA GLY A 59 5.73 12.83 9.08
C GLY A 59 4.69 12.25 8.11
N ILE A 60 4.90 12.42 6.81
CA ILE A 60 4.04 11.84 5.77
C ILE A 60 4.15 10.33 5.74
N LEU A 61 5.35 9.76 5.87
CA LEU A 61 5.54 8.31 5.93
C LEU A 61 4.75 7.68 7.09
N ILE A 62 4.88 8.24 8.29
CA ILE A 62 4.16 7.77 9.48
C ILE A 62 2.66 7.98 9.31
N THR A 63 2.23 9.15 8.82
CA THR A 63 0.82 9.45 8.59
C THR A 63 0.19 8.48 7.59
N VAL A 64 0.89 8.15 6.51
CA VAL A 64 0.38 7.22 5.49
C VAL A 64 0.38 5.77 6.00
N LEU A 65 1.34 5.38 6.83
CA LEU A 65 1.32 4.07 7.49
C LEU A 65 0.18 3.93 8.49
N ILE A 66 -0.02 4.93 9.36
CA ILE A 66 -1.14 4.94 10.32
C ILE A 66 -2.47 4.97 9.56
N GLY A 67 -2.58 5.83 8.54
CA GLY A 67 -3.75 5.91 7.68
C GLY A 67 -4.07 4.59 6.98
N GLY A 68 -3.05 3.94 6.43
CA GLY A 68 -3.16 2.61 5.81
C GLY A 68 -3.60 1.55 6.82
N ASN A 69 -2.97 1.51 7.99
CA ASN A 69 -3.32 0.57 9.06
C ASN A 69 -4.75 0.78 9.60
N VAL A 70 -5.23 2.03 9.67
CA VAL A 70 -6.61 2.35 10.08
C VAL A 70 -7.62 1.99 8.98
N LEU A 71 -7.21 2.04 7.72
CA LEU A 71 -8.03 1.66 6.57
C LEU A 71 -8.09 0.14 6.37
N SER A 72 -7.02 -0.57 6.71
CA SER A 72 -6.95 -2.01 6.62
C SER A 72 -7.91 -2.65 7.63
N LYS A 73 -8.76 -3.57 7.16
CA LYS A 73 -9.68 -4.33 8.02
C LYS A 73 -8.92 -5.33 8.90
N ASP A 74 -7.70 -5.69 8.50
CA ASP A 74 -6.81 -6.58 9.22
C ASP A 74 -5.65 -5.78 9.83
N TYR A 75 -5.24 -6.12 11.06
CA TYR A 75 -4.14 -5.49 11.80
C TYR A 75 -2.74 -5.68 11.15
N GLY A 76 -2.70 -6.16 9.91
CA GLY A 76 -1.48 -6.35 9.12
C GLY A 76 -1.37 -5.27 8.05
N LEU A 77 -0.29 -4.51 8.10
CA LEU A 77 0.13 -3.66 6.99
C LEU A 77 0.49 -4.54 5.80
N THR A 78 -0.20 -4.35 4.68
CA THR A 78 0.14 -5.06 3.45
C THR A 78 1.45 -4.51 2.88
N THR A 79 2.21 -5.38 2.19
CA THR A 79 3.43 -4.99 1.46
C THR A 79 3.16 -3.85 0.46
N GLY A 80 1.95 -3.82 -0.12
CA GLY A 80 1.49 -2.75 -1.01
C GLY A 80 1.30 -1.40 -0.31
N GLU A 81 0.76 -1.38 0.91
CA GLU A 81 0.55 -0.15 1.68
C GLU A 81 1.87 0.47 2.12
N VAL A 82 2.82 -0.34 2.60
CA VAL A 82 4.16 0.14 2.97
C VAL A 82 4.87 0.74 1.75
N ARG A 83 4.79 0.06 0.59
CA ARG A 83 5.37 0.57 -0.67
C ARG A 83 4.73 1.91 -1.08
N ARG A 84 3.42 2.03 -0.95
CA ARG A 84 2.69 3.27 -1.24
C ARG A 84 3.09 4.39 -0.28
N ALA A 85 3.24 4.09 1.01
CA ALA A 85 3.67 5.06 2.02
C ALA A 85 5.06 5.63 1.70
N ILE A 86 6.02 4.76 1.38
CA ILE A 86 7.38 5.16 0.99
C ILE A 86 7.34 6.02 -0.29
N ALA A 87 6.57 5.61 -1.29
CA ALA A 87 6.47 6.38 -2.54
C ALA A 87 5.89 7.77 -2.30
N VAL A 88 4.79 7.87 -1.55
CA VAL A 88 4.14 9.16 -1.23
C VAL A 88 5.06 10.04 -0.39
N SER A 89 5.78 9.49 0.60
CA SER A 89 6.71 10.28 1.42
C SER A 89 7.86 10.83 0.58
N CYS A 90 8.48 10.02 -0.27
CA CYS A 90 9.60 10.46 -1.10
C CYS A 90 9.17 11.51 -2.13
N ILE A 91 8.01 11.33 -2.77
CA ILE A 91 7.44 12.32 -3.70
C ILE A 91 7.13 13.64 -2.97
N SER A 92 6.61 13.56 -1.75
CA SER A 92 6.29 14.76 -0.97
C SER A 92 7.54 15.51 -0.53
N VAL A 93 8.61 14.81 -0.15
CA VAL A 93 9.93 15.42 0.12
C VAL A 93 10.47 16.11 -1.12
N PHE A 94 10.32 15.50 -2.30
CA PHE A 94 10.77 16.11 -3.55
C PHE A 94 10.02 17.42 -3.84
N PHE A 95 8.68 17.41 -3.74
CA PHE A 95 7.91 18.64 -3.90
C PHE A 95 8.22 19.68 -2.81
N GLY A 96 8.51 19.23 -1.58
CA GLY A 96 9.00 20.11 -0.52
C GLY A 96 10.35 20.75 -0.87
N LEU A 97 11.29 19.97 -1.41
CA LEU A 97 12.58 20.49 -1.90
C LEU A 97 12.41 21.49 -3.04
N LEU A 98 11.49 21.25 -3.98
CA LEU A 98 11.20 22.21 -5.05
C LEU A 98 10.53 23.48 -4.52
N ALA A 99 9.56 23.36 -3.62
CA ALA A 99 8.78 24.49 -3.12
C ALA A 99 9.58 25.39 -2.17
N PHE A 100 10.48 24.80 -1.38
CA PHE A 100 11.28 25.52 -0.37
C PHE A 100 12.75 25.69 -0.76
N GLY A 101 13.21 25.04 -1.84
CA GLY A 101 14.59 25.08 -2.31
C GLY A 101 15.05 26.49 -2.70
N ASP A 102 14.19 27.25 -3.37
CA ASP A 102 14.48 28.62 -3.83
C ASP A 102 14.56 29.64 -2.67
N ASN A 103 13.88 29.39 -1.55
CA ASN A 103 13.94 30.27 -0.37
C ASN A 103 15.19 30.04 0.49
N SER A 104 15.97 29.00 0.21
CA SER A 104 17.24 28.78 0.91
C SER A 104 18.32 29.67 0.29
N THR A 105 18.55 30.84 0.89
CA THR A 105 19.50 31.91 0.52
C THR A 105 20.99 31.52 0.55
N THR A 106 21.31 30.27 0.26
CA THR A 106 22.66 29.74 0.28
C THR A 106 23.01 29.28 -1.12
N ASN A 107 24.05 29.89 -1.70
CA ASN A 107 24.71 29.62 -2.99
C ASN A 107 25.12 28.13 -3.15
N ASN A 108 24.14 27.23 -3.23
CA ASN A 108 24.39 25.81 -3.06
C ASN A 108 24.23 25.07 -4.38
N LYS A 109 25.32 24.99 -5.13
CA LYS A 109 25.55 23.96 -6.17
C LYS A 109 25.14 22.54 -5.71
N ASN A 110 25.16 22.30 -4.40
CA ASN A 110 24.71 21.06 -3.78
C ASN A 110 23.20 20.84 -3.93
N LEU A 111 22.36 21.87 -3.81
CA LEU A 111 20.91 21.72 -3.92
C LEU A 111 20.50 21.45 -5.37
N GLU A 112 21.14 22.15 -6.31
CA GLU A 112 21.00 21.94 -7.75
C GLU A 112 21.41 20.51 -8.14
N THR A 113 22.58 20.05 -7.68
CA THR A 113 23.04 18.66 -7.87
C THR A 113 22.08 17.64 -7.26
N ILE A 114 21.49 17.93 -6.09
CA ILE A 114 20.52 17.03 -5.46
C ILE A 114 19.24 16.93 -6.30
N ILE A 115 18.74 18.05 -6.82
CA ILE A 115 17.54 18.08 -7.67
C ILE A 115 17.76 17.32 -8.98
N GLU A 116 18.92 17.48 -9.62
CA GLU A 116 19.27 16.73 -10.85
C GLU A 116 19.32 15.22 -10.61
N ASN A 117 19.93 14.79 -9.52
CA ASN A 117 19.98 13.36 -9.15
C ASN A 117 18.61 12.83 -8.65
N PHE A 118 17.72 13.71 -8.22
CA PHE A 118 16.41 13.32 -7.71
C PHE A 118 15.48 12.73 -8.77
N TRP A 119 15.67 13.09 -10.04
CA TRP A 119 14.93 12.47 -11.15
C TRP A 119 15.15 10.96 -11.22
N TRP A 120 16.39 10.51 -11.00
CA TRP A 120 16.71 9.09 -10.90
C TRP A 120 16.03 8.44 -9.70
N ILE A 121 16.00 9.13 -8.56
CA ILE A 121 15.31 8.65 -7.36
C ILE A 121 13.80 8.46 -7.64
N ILE A 122 13.15 9.41 -8.32
CA ILE A 122 11.74 9.28 -8.70
C ILE A 122 11.53 8.11 -9.65
N ILE A 123 12.35 7.96 -10.69
CA ILE A 123 12.27 6.83 -11.62
C ILE A 123 12.43 5.51 -10.86
N THR A 124 13.38 5.42 -9.93
CA THR A 124 13.58 4.23 -9.09
C THR A 124 12.35 3.96 -8.21
N ILE A 125 11.77 4.97 -7.57
CA ILE A 125 10.59 4.81 -6.71
C ILE A 125 9.38 4.36 -7.53
N ILE A 126 9.14 4.97 -8.70
CA ILE A 126 8.06 4.58 -9.62
C ILE A 126 8.28 3.16 -10.12
N GLY A 127 9.51 2.84 -10.54
CA GLY A 127 9.92 1.51 -10.96
C GLY A 127 9.73 0.47 -9.87
N PHE A 128 10.07 0.79 -8.62
CA PHE A 128 9.84 -0.08 -7.47
C PHE A 128 8.34 -0.22 -7.15
N TYR A 129 7.59 0.89 -7.20
CA TYR A 129 6.15 0.94 -6.96
C TYR A 129 5.41 -0.03 -7.89
N PHE A 130 5.61 0.11 -9.20
CA PHE A 130 4.99 -0.76 -10.20
C PHE A 130 5.67 -2.13 -10.30
N GLY A 131 7.00 -2.17 -10.23
CA GLY A 131 7.80 -3.38 -10.40
C GLY A 131 7.52 -4.43 -9.34
N GLY A 132 7.34 -4.05 -8.07
CA GLY A 132 7.02 -5.02 -7.03
C GLY A 132 5.63 -5.66 -7.21
N ARG A 133 4.69 -5.02 -7.93
CA ARG A 133 3.37 -5.62 -8.23
C ARG A 133 3.49 -6.65 -9.35
N SER A 134 4.35 -6.36 -10.33
CA SER A 134 4.69 -7.31 -11.39
C SER A 134 5.46 -8.52 -10.84
N ALA A 135 6.38 -8.31 -9.89
CA ALA A 135 7.12 -9.38 -9.24
C ALA A 135 6.20 -10.31 -8.42
N GLU A 136 5.27 -9.73 -7.65
CA GLU A 136 4.32 -10.50 -6.84
C GLU A 136 3.43 -11.42 -7.72
N LYS A 137 2.92 -10.89 -8.83
CA LYS A 137 2.17 -11.68 -9.82
C LYS A 137 3.00 -12.77 -10.49
N MET A 138 4.28 -12.50 -10.79
CA MET A 138 5.17 -13.53 -11.33
C MET A 138 5.36 -14.66 -10.32
N VAL A 139 5.64 -14.33 -9.06
CA VAL A 139 5.83 -15.34 -7.99
C VAL A 139 4.58 -16.18 -7.81
N GLU A 140 3.39 -15.57 -7.79
CA GLU A 140 2.11 -16.28 -7.71
C GLU A 140 1.93 -17.25 -8.89
N SER A 141 2.17 -16.79 -10.13
CA SER A 141 2.06 -17.64 -11.32
C SER A 141 3.08 -18.78 -11.37
N ILE A 142 4.26 -18.58 -10.77
CA ILE A 142 5.28 -19.62 -10.64
C ILE A 142 4.80 -20.64 -9.60
N SER A 143 4.37 -20.18 -8.43
CA SER A 143 3.85 -21.04 -7.36
C SER A 143 2.70 -21.94 -7.85
N GLU A 144 1.73 -21.38 -8.59
CA GLU A 144 0.62 -22.16 -9.16
C GLU A 144 1.11 -23.23 -10.15
N LYS A 145 2.09 -22.91 -11.00
CA LYS A 145 2.66 -23.88 -11.94
C LYS A 145 3.36 -25.03 -11.22
N TRP A 146 4.12 -24.74 -10.16
CA TRP A 146 4.79 -25.76 -9.36
C TRP A 146 3.79 -26.64 -8.61
N ALA A 147 2.73 -26.06 -8.06
CA ALA A 147 1.67 -26.81 -7.39
C ALA A 147 1.01 -27.82 -8.34
N LYS A 148 0.61 -27.38 -9.55
CA LYS A 148 0.05 -28.29 -10.56
C LYS A 148 1.02 -29.38 -10.98
N THR A 149 2.29 -29.03 -11.19
CA THR A 149 3.32 -30.01 -11.56
C THR A 149 3.53 -31.06 -10.47
N LEU A 150 3.34 -30.70 -9.19
CA LEU A 150 3.44 -31.62 -8.08
C LEU A 150 2.19 -32.52 -7.99
N GLU A 151 0.99 -31.98 -8.16
CA GLU A 151 -0.25 -32.75 -8.21
C GLU A 151 -0.21 -33.81 -9.32
N ASP A 152 0.15 -33.42 -10.55
CA ASP A 152 0.27 -34.34 -11.69
C ASP A 152 1.28 -35.48 -11.43
N LYS A 153 2.37 -35.17 -10.71
CA LYS A 153 3.38 -36.18 -10.36
C LYS A 153 2.90 -37.13 -9.26
N VAL A 154 2.16 -36.62 -8.28
CA VAL A 154 1.61 -37.43 -7.20
C VAL A 154 0.55 -38.40 -7.76
N GLU A 155 -0.34 -37.91 -8.61
CA GLU A 155 -1.37 -38.73 -9.27
C GLU A 155 -0.74 -39.88 -10.09
N LYS A 156 0.30 -39.57 -10.88
CA LYS A 156 1.01 -40.59 -11.66
C LYS A 156 1.69 -41.65 -10.79
N ILE A 157 2.26 -41.27 -9.64
CA ILE A 157 2.88 -42.21 -8.70
C ILE A 157 1.81 -43.09 -8.05
N GLU A 158 0.63 -42.55 -7.74
CA GLU A 158 -0.49 -43.33 -7.19
C GLU A 158 -1.03 -44.36 -8.19
N GLU A 159 -1.10 -44.01 -9.48
CA GLU A 159 -1.44 -44.95 -10.55
C GLU A 159 -0.41 -46.10 -10.64
N GLU A 160 0.88 -45.79 -10.71
CA GLU A 160 1.95 -46.80 -10.76
C GLU A 160 1.94 -47.73 -9.54
N LEU A 161 1.68 -47.20 -8.33
CA LEU A 161 1.54 -48.00 -7.11
C LEU A 161 0.33 -48.92 -7.13
N ASN A 162 -0.80 -48.47 -7.69
CA ASN A 162 -2.02 -49.28 -7.80
C ASN A 162 -1.87 -50.40 -8.83
N GLU A 163 -1.15 -50.17 -9.93
CA GLU A 163 -0.83 -51.22 -10.90
C GLU A 163 0.06 -52.30 -10.27
N LEU A 164 1.10 -51.91 -9.51
CA LEU A 164 2.00 -52.85 -8.82
C LEU A 164 1.31 -53.68 -7.73
N LYS A 165 0.23 -53.17 -7.14
CA LYS A 165 -0.50 -53.87 -6.08
C LYS A 165 -1.50 -54.89 -6.63
N ASN A 166 -1.94 -54.72 -7.87
CA ASN A 166 -2.98 -55.53 -8.51
C ASN A 166 -2.45 -56.52 -9.56
N GLY A 167 -1.17 -56.42 -9.95
CA GLY A 167 -0.46 -57.39 -10.81
C GLY A 167 0.35 -58.40 -10.02
#